data_AF-A0AAP0LSD1-F1
#
_entry.id   AF-A0AAP0LSD1-F1
#
_cell.length_a   1.000
_cell.length_b   1.000
_cell.length_c   1.000
_cell.angle_alpha   90.00
_cell.angle_beta   90.00
_cell.angle_gamma   90.00
#
_symmetry.space_group_name_H-M   'P 1'
#
loop_
_entity.id
_entity.type
_entity.pdbx_description
1 polymer ?
#
loop_
_entity_poly.entity_id
_entity_poly.type
_entity_poly.pdbx_seq_one_letter_code
_entity_poly.pdbx_strand_id
1 'polypeptide(L)'
;MVVATKTRLSNEADEEINLYVKVNKTVSLKVRRSETIENLRVLLRHKEGVSEDLQLLEFNGKEICDHSDEKVSFSVETPAEDTIEVEVRCMHTVLDLKKIVESITGFPSDDWDLFHGRARLQKVKTLASYDIQNNDQLKMMPAKFWLMVRIRTGKVVTLLVTQMDTIRVVKEKVFLKTDHQQLVFGGSILEDDKTLAFYGIEEDFTLSDSTR
;
A
#
# COMPACT_ATOMS: atom_id res chain seq x y z
N MET A 1 11.63 -3.55 -15.95
CA MET A 1 12.69 -4.54 -16.26
C MET A 1 13.83 -3.86 -17.00
N VAL A 2 14.75 -3.26 -16.24
CA VAL A 2 15.89 -2.52 -16.77
C VAL A 2 17.14 -3.40 -16.71
N VAL A 3 17.84 -3.49 -17.84
CA VAL A 3 19.15 -4.14 -17.95
C VAL A 3 20.12 -3.03 -18.38
N ALA A 4 20.94 -2.53 -17.44
CA ALA A 4 22.02 -1.63 -17.78
C ALA A 4 23.26 -2.47 -18.14
N THR A 5 23.74 -2.39 -19.38
CA THR A 5 24.99 -3.03 -19.78
C THR A 5 26.17 -2.08 -19.71
N LYS A 6 27.21 -2.59 -19.06
CA LYS A 6 28.55 -2.06 -18.74
C LYS A 6 29.22 -1.26 -19.87
N THR A 7 29.76 -0.08 -19.55
CA THR A 7 30.85 0.53 -20.32
C THR A 7 31.97 1.03 -19.40
N ARG A 8 33.16 0.44 -19.62
CA ARG A 8 34.56 0.79 -19.30
C ARG A 8 34.85 1.73 -18.12
N LEU A 9 35.58 1.23 -17.11
CA LEU A 9 36.06 1.97 -15.92
C LEU A 9 37.00 3.14 -16.29
N SER A 10 36.54 4.37 -16.08
CA SER A 10 37.38 5.56 -15.85
C SER A 10 36.79 6.38 -14.69
N ASN A 11 37.64 6.88 -13.80
CA ASN A 11 37.24 7.39 -12.48
C ASN A 11 36.90 8.89 -12.46
N GLU A 12 36.52 9.50 -13.58
CA GLU A 12 36.17 10.93 -13.61
C GLU A 12 34.66 11.10 -13.41
N ALA A 13 34.28 11.73 -12.30
CA ALA A 13 32.88 11.97 -11.91
C ALA A 13 32.09 12.77 -12.96
N ASP A 14 32.77 13.65 -13.70
CA ASP A 14 32.21 14.46 -14.79
C ASP A 14 32.20 13.76 -16.16
N GLU A 15 32.66 12.50 -16.24
CA GLU A 15 32.61 11.76 -17.50
C GLU A 15 31.17 11.47 -17.91
N GLU A 16 30.81 11.90 -19.13
CA GLU A 16 29.52 11.58 -19.73
C GLU A 16 29.52 10.14 -20.26
N ILE A 17 28.56 9.36 -19.80
CA ILE A 17 28.29 8.01 -20.26
C ILE A 17 26.92 7.92 -20.92
N ASN A 18 26.74 6.92 -21.79
CA ASN A 18 25.42 6.56 -22.28
C ASN A 18 24.85 5.44 -21.40
N LEU A 19 23.78 5.74 -20.68
CA LEU A 19 22.99 4.77 -19.93
C LEU A 19 21.86 4.26 -20.83
N TYR A 20 21.72 2.95 -20.99
CA TYR A 20 20.63 2.35 -21.76
C TYR A 20 19.53 1.87 -20.81
N VAL A 21 18.35 2.47 -20.93
CA VAL A 21 17.19 2.16 -20.10
C VAL A 21 16.13 1.47 -20.95
N LYS A 22 15.60 0.35 -20.46
CA LYS A 22 14.53 -0.38 -21.14
C LYS A 22 13.19 -0.04 -20.49
N VAL A 23 12.35 0.68 -21.23
CA VAL A 23 10.94 0.93 -20.89
C VAL A 23 10.08 0.01 -21.78
N ASN A 24 9.40 0.56 -22.78
CA ASN A 24 8.76 -0.21 -23.88
C ASN A 24 9.74 -0.50 -25.03
N LYS A 25 10.76 0.35 -25.15
CA LYS A 25 11.90 0.25 -26.06
C LYS A 25 13.17 0.57 -25.26
N THR A 26 14.33 0.32 -25.86
CA THR A 26 15.60 0.78 -25.30
C THR A 26 15.80 2.26 -25.61
N VAL A 27 16.09 3.04 -24.58
CA VAL A 27 16.32 4.49 -24.63
C VAL A 27 17.74 4.76 -24.15
N SER A 28 18.51 5.53 -24.92
CA SER A 28 19.84 5.98 -24.51
C SER A 28 19.72 7.31 -23.78
N LEU A 29 20.17 7.40 -22.53
CA LEU A 29 20.30 8.63 -21.76
C LEU A 29 21.78 9.02 -21.71
N LYS A 30 22.09 10.28 -22.01
CA LYS A 30 23.45 10.81 -21.84
C LYS A 30 23.52 11.45 -20.46
N VAL A 31 24.34 10.90 -19.57
CA VAL A 31 24.35 11.24 -18.15
C VAL A 31 25.78 11.31 -17.63
N ARG A 32 26.03 12.06 -16.57
CA ARG A 32 27.35 12.05 -15.90
C ARG A 32 27.48 10.79 -15.05
N ARG A 33 28.71 10.32 -14.80
CA ARG A 33 28.95 9.22 -13.86
C ARG A 33 28.49 9.52 -12.45
N SER A 34 28.49 10.79 -12.05
CA SER A 34 28.00 11.26 -10.75
C SER A 34 26.49 11.51 -10.70
N GLU A 35 25.74 11.17 -11.75
CA GLU A 35 24.30 11.44 -11.81
C GLU A 35 23.53 10.63 -10.75
N THR A 36 22.56 11.29 -10.10
CA THR A 36 21.69 10.66 -9.10
C THR A 36 20.53 9.91 -9.76
N ILE A 37 20.00 8.91 -9.09
CA ILE A 37 18.79 8.19 -9.48
C ILE A 37 17.60 9.15 -9.60
N GLU A 38 17.48 10.13 -8.71
CA GLU A 38 16.47 11.20 -8.81
C GLU A 38 16.59 11.96 -10.15
N ASN A 39 17.78 12.41 -10.52
CA ASN A 39 18.00 13.10 -11.79
C ASN A 39 17.75 12.19 -13.00
N LEU A 40 18.08 10.90 -12.91
CA LEU A 40 17.74 9.92 -13.95
C LEU A 40 16.23 9.83 -14.17
N ARG A 41 15.42 9.93 -13.09
CA ARG A 41 13.96 9.88 -13.19
C ARG A 41 13.41 11.09 -13.95
N VAL A 42 13.90 12.27 -13.62
CA VAL A 42 13.56 13.53 -14.30
C VAL A 42 13.93 13.44 -15.78
N LEU A 43 15.13 12.96 -16.12
CA LEU A 43 15.58 12.79 -17.50
C LEU A 43 14.69 11.81 -18.29
N LEU A 44 14.27 10.70 -17.67
CA LEU A 44 13.36 9.75 -18.29
C LEU A 44 11.98 10.33 -18.53
N ARG A 45 11.45 11.12 -17.58
CA ARG A 45 10.17 11.80 -17.74
C ARG A 45 10.23 12.79 -18.90
N HIS A 46 11.27 13.61 -18.97
CA HIS A 46 11.43 14.56 -20.07
C HIS A 46 11.56 13.87 -21.44
N LYS A 47 12.22 12.71 -21.49
CA LYS A 47 12.51 12.03 -22.75
C LYS A 47 11.38 11.13 -23.25
N GLU A 48 10.71 10.42 -22.35
CA GLU A 48 9.71 9.39 -22.70
C GLU A 48 8.31 9.70 -22.14
N GLY A 49 8.13 10.79 -21.38
CA GLY A 49 6.84 11.19 -20.82
C GLY A 49 6.35 10.33 -19.66
N VAL A 50 7.19 9.45 -19.12
CA VAL A 50 6.82 8.58 -17.99
C VAL A 50 6.89 9.38 -16.69
N SER A 51 5.77 9.55 -16.01
CA SER A 51 5.71 10.22 -14.71
C SER A 51 6.60 9.51 -13.69
N GLU A 52 7.29 10.26 -12.84
CA GLU A 52 8.38 9.78 -11.98
C GLU A 52 7.92 8.73 -10.95
N ASP A 53 6.67 8.85 -10.47
CA ASP A 53 5.95 7.90 -9.60
C ASP A 53 5.66 6.54 -10.26
N LEU A 54 5.69 6.50 -11.58
CA LEU A 54 5.52 5.27 -12.37
C LEU A 54 6.87 4.65 -12.76
N GLN A 55 7.98 5.34 -12.51
CA GLN A 55 9.30 4.84 -12.83
C GLN A 55 9.79 3.91 -11.71
N LEU A 56 10.14 2.68 -12.07
CA LEU A 56 10.80 1.74 -11.18
C LEU A 56 12.15 1.38 -11.80
N LEU A 57 13.21 1.95 -11.23
CA LEU A 57 14.58 1.78 -11.72
C LEU A 57 15.23 0.61 -11.01
N GLU A 58 15.73 -0.34 -11.81
CA GLU A 58 16.36 -1.57 -11.30
C GLU A 58 17.70 -1.80 -12.00
N PHE A 59 18.62 -2.40 -11.26
CA PHE A 59 19.87 -2.92 -11.79
C PHE A 59 20.06 -4.35 -11.31
N ASN A 60 20.27 -5.29 -12.25
CA ASN A 60 20.36 -6.73 -11.97
C ASN A 60 19.17 -7.28 -11.17
N GLY A 61 17.96 -6.77 -11.44
CA GLY A 61 16.74 -7.19 -10.74
C GLY A 61 16.60 -6.65 -9.32
N LYS A 62 17.45 -5.71 -8.90
CA LYS A 62 17.34 -5.00 -7.64
C LYS A 62 16.98 -3.54 -7.89
N GLU A 63 15.94 -3.04 -7.22
CA GLU A 63 15.61 -1.62 -7.26
C GLU A 63 16.77 -0.78 -6.72
N ILE A 64 17.00 0.39 -7.33
CA ILE A 64 18.09 1.31 -6.99
C ILE A 64 17.54 2.66 -6.57
N CYS A 65 18.21 3.29 -5.62
CA CYS A 65 18.00 4.65 -5.16
C CYS A 65 19.35 5.25 -4.73
N ASP A 66 19.42 6.58 -4.61
CA ASP A 66 20.65 7.29 -4.27
C ASP A 66 21.18 6.96 -2.87
N HIS A 67 20.25 6.74 -1.94
CA HIS A 67 20.53 6.69 -0.51
C HIS A 67 20.08 5.37 0.12
N SER A 68 20.48 4.23 -0.47
CA SER A 68 19.91 2.92 -0.11
C SER A 68 20.06 2.49 1.35
N ASP A 69 21.10 2.99 2.03
CA ASP A 69 21.36 2.72 3.45
C ASP A 69 20.89 3.85 4.38
N GLU A 70 20.45 4.98 3.81
CA GLU A 70 19.96 6.12 4.59
C GLU A 70 18.58 5.82 5.15
N LYS A 71 18.38 6.26 6.39
CA LYS A 71 17.10 6.17 7.05
C LYS A 71 16.28 7.41 6.72
N VAL A 72 15.00 7.19 6.48
CA VAL A 72 13.99 8.22 6.33
C VAL A 72 13.13 8.21 7.59
N SER A 73 12.94 9.37 8.18
CA SER A 73 12.05 9.61 9.33
C SER A 73 10.81 10.36 8.86
N PHE A 74 9.63 9.82 9.11
CA PHE A 74 8.35 10.44 8.72
C PHE A 74 7.27 10.08 9.73
N SER A 75 6.13 10.77 9.63
CA SER A 75 4.98 10.55 10.51
C SER A 75 3.91 9.71 9.83
N VAL A 76 3.19 8.90 10.61
CA VAL A 76 2.01 8.17 10.17
C VAL A 76 0.83 8.58 11.06
N GLU A 77 -0.20 9.17 10.44
CA GLU A 77 -1.47 9.50 11.10
C GLU A 77 -2.35 8.25 11.16
N THR A 78 -2.74 7.83 12.37
CA THR A 78 -3.61 6.67 12.56
C THR A 78 -5.09 7.05 12.39
N PRO A 79 -6.01 6.07 12.25
CA PRO A 79 -7.45 6.35 12.22
C PRO A 79 -8.00 7.01 13.51
N ALA A 80 -7.28 6.96 14.63
CA ALA A 80 -7.63 7.63 15.87
C ALA A 80 -7.10 9.09 15.94
N GLU A 81 -6.58 9.61 14.83
CA GLU A 81 -6.03 10.96 14.66
C GLU A 81 -4.76 11.28 15.49
N ASP A 82 -4.16 10.27 16.12
CA ASP A 82 -2.81 10.36 16.67
C ASP A 82 -1.75 10.09 15.58
N THR A 83 -0.53 10.60 15.81
CA THR A 83 0.60 10.44 14.89
C THR A 83 1.71 9.64 15.54
N ILE A 84 2.29 8.71 14.77
CA ILE A 84 3.49 7.96 15.15
C ILE A 84 4.65 8.38 14.26
N GLU A 85 5.83 8.58 14.86
CA GLU A 85 7.07 8.79 14.11
C GLU A 85 7.69 7.44 13.78
N VAL A 86 8.10 7.26 12.52
CA VAL A 86 8.67 6.02 12.03
C VAL A 86 9.99 6.31 11.32
N GLU A 87 11.04 5.60 11.71
CA GLU A 87 12.36 5.69 11.10
C GLU A 87 12.73 4.36 10.43
N VAL A 88 12.86 4.37 9.10
CA VAL A 88 13.05 3.17 8.27
C VAL A 88 13.97 3.44 7.10
N ARG A 89 14.55 2.39 6.50
CA ARG A 89 15.33 2.56 5.26
C ARG A 89 14.40 2.80 4.08
N CYS A 90 14.83 3.64 3.12
CA CYS A 90 14.06 3.93 1.91
C CYS A 90 13.76 2.68 1.05
N MET A 91 14.61 1.65 1.15
CA MET A 91 14.45 0.37 0.45
C MET A 91 13.53 -0.64 1.15
N HIS A 92 13.01 -0.33 2.34
CA HIS A 92 11.96 -1.16 2.93
C HIS A 92 10.73 -1.16 2.04
N THR A 93 10.05 -2.30 1.98
CA THR A 93 8.76 -2.39 1.32
C THR A 93 7.67 -1.75 2.18
N VAL A 94 6.55 -1.40 1.56
CA VAL A 94 5.35 -0.98 2.28
C VAL A 94 4.86 -2.08 3.23
N LEU A 95 5.05 -3.36 2.89
CA LEU A 95 4.76 -4.47 3.80
C LEU A 95 5.65 -4.44 5.05
N ASP A 96 6.95 -4.20 4.90
CA ASP A 96 7.88 -4.08 6.03
C ASP A 96 7.46 -2.92 6.95
N LEU A 97 7.17 -1.75 6.36
CA LEU A 97 6.65 -0.60 7.08
C LEU A 97 5.35 -0.94 7.83
N LYS A 98 4.44 -1.66 7.18
CA LYS A 98 3.19 -2.09 7.80
C LYS A 98 3.41 -2.99 9.01
N LYS A 99 4.39 -3.91 8.95
CA LYS A 99 4.76 -4.75 10.10
C LYS A 99 5.41 -3.95 11.22
N ILE A 100 6.19 -2.91 10.91
CA ILE A 100 6.77 -2.01 11.91
C ILE A 100 5.66 -1.23 12.62
N VAL A 101 4.74 -0.62 11.87
CA VAL A 101 3.60 0.11 12.45
C VAL A 101 2.69 -0.80 13.26
N GLU A 102 2.42 -2.03 12.80
CA GLU A 102 1.70 -3.06 13.57
C GLU A 102 2.40 -3.34 14.90
N SER A 103 3.73 -3.44 14.93
CA SER A 103 4.47 -3.67 16.18
C SER A 103 4.41 -2.50 17.17
N ILE A 104 4.22 -1.27 16.68
CA ILE A 104 4.11 -0.05 17.49
C ILE A 104 2.69 0.13 18.01
N THR A 105 1.69 -0.08 17.15
CA THR A 105 0.28 0.27 17.41
C THR A 105 -0.56 -0.92 17.87
N GLY A 106 -0.14 -2.15 17.56
CA GLY A 106 -0.94 -3.36 17.73
C GLY A 106 -2.02 -3.56 16.68
N PHE A 107 -2.18 -2.66 15.70
CA PHE A 107 -3.18 -2.79 14.65
C PHE A 107 -2.73 -3.78 13.56
N PRO A 108 -3.47 -4.88 13.31
CA PRO A 108 -3.10 -5.88 12.32
C PRO A 108 -2.88 -5.25 10.95
N SER A 109 -1.73 -5.51 10.32
CA SER A 109 -1.34 -4.86 9.06
C SER A 109 -2.28 -5.12 7.88
N ASP A 110 -3.14 -6.13 7.95
CA ASP A 110 -4.11 -6.40 6.89
C ASP A 110 -5.40 -5.56 7.01
N ASP A 111 -5.63 -4.92 8.17
CA ASP A 111 -6.88 -4.20 8.48
C ASP A 111 -6.86 -2.73 8.05
N TRP A 112 -5.73 -2.25 7.55
CA TRP A 112 -5.51 -0.86 7.16
C TRP A 112 -4.57 -0.75 5.97
N ASP A 113 -4.64 0.34 5.21
CA ASP A 113 -3.75 0.68 4.11
C ASP A 113 -3.04 2.00 4.38
N LEU A 114 -1.85 2.18 3.79
CA LEU A 114 -1.13 3.45 3.82
C LEU A 114 -1.46 4.28 2.59
N PHE A 115 -1.56 5.58 2.81
CA PHE A 115 -1.73 6.58 1.77
C PHE A 115 -0.65 7.65 1.89
N HIS A 116 -0.05 8.00 0.75
CA HIS A 116 0.73 9.23 0.61
C HIS A 116 -0.10 10.20 -0.22
N GLY A 117 -0.64 11.25 0.42
CA GLY A 117 -1.64 12.12 -0.18
C GLY A 117 -2.89 11.34 -0.62
N ARG A 118 -3.11 11.21 -1.94
CA ARG A 118 -4.24 10.44 -2.51
C ARG A 118 -3.84 9.05 -3.01
N ALA A 119 -2.55 8.73 -3.03
CA ALA A 119 -2.04 7.48 -3.57
C ALA A 119 -2.05 6.38 -2.50
N ARG A 120 -2.77 5.29 -2.75
CA ARG A 120 -2.70 4.07 -1.94
C ARG A 120 -1.36 3.37 -2.18
N LEU A 121 -0.61 3.12 -1.11
CA LEU A 121 0.67 2.44 -1.18
C LEU A 121 0.48 0.92 -1.29
N GLN A 122 1.13 0.32 -2.29
CA GLN A 122 1.10 -1.11 -2.57
C GLN A 122 2.15 -1.87 -1.74
N LYS A 123 1.72 -2.95 -1.06
CA LYS A 123 2.55 -3.76 -0.13
C LYS A 123 3.92 -4.16 -0.68
N VAL A 124 4.00 -4.49 -1.98
CA VAL A 124 5.21 -5.03 -2.63
C VAL A 124 6.22 -3.95 -3.06
N LYS A 125 5.82 -2.68 -3.10
CA LYS A 125 6.68 -1.58 -3.54
C LYS A 125 7.51 -1.03 -2.38
N THR A 126 8.68 -0.47 -2.66
CA THR A 126 9.53 0.19 -1.67
C THR A 126 9.08 1.61 -1.37
N LEU A 127 9.52 2.18 -0.25
CA LEU A 127 9.25 3.58 0.09
C LEU A 127 9.91 4.54 -0.91
N ALA A 128 11.12 4.20 -1.38
CA ALA A 128 11.83 4.96 -2.41
C ALA A 128 11.04 5.06 -3.73
N SER A 129 10.27 4.02 -4.09
CA SER A 129 9.44 4.06 -5.30
C SER A 129 8.29 5.07 -5.24
N TYR A 130 7.92 5.53 -4.04
CA TYR A 130 6.90 6.55 -3.79
C TYR A 130 7.50 7.91 -3.46
N ASP A 131 8.83 8.04 -3.53
CA ASP A 131 9.56 9.25 -3.17
C ASP A 131 9.18 9.77 -1.78
N ILE A 132 9.11 8.86 -0.80
CA ILE A 132 8.82 9.22 0.59
C ILE A 132 10.09 9.82 1.21
N GLN A 133 9.98 11.05 1.68
CA GLN A 133 11.06 11.89 2.19
C GLN A 133 10.96 12.11 3.69
N ASN A 134 12.00 12.73 4.26
CA ASN A 134 12.01 13.08 5.68
C ASN A 134 10.91 14.10 6.00
N ASN A 135 10.23 13.88 7.12
CA ASN A 135 9.09 14.66 7.62
C ASN A 135 7.83 14.60 6.76
N ASP A 136 7.75 13.66 5.79
CA ASP A 136 6.48 13.37 5.14
C ASP A 136 5.44 12.89 6.15
N GLN A 137 4.18 12.98 5.75
CA GLN A 137 3.06 12.47 6.52
C GLN A 137 2.29 11.46 5.69
N LEU A 138 2.31 10.21 6.15
CA LEU A 138 1.47 9.14 5.62
C LEU A 138 0.19 9.04 6.44
N LYS A 139 -0.88 8.56 5.80
CA LYS A 139 -2.17 8.35 6.47
C LYS A 139 -2.55 6.88 6.44
N MET A 140 -2.86 6.33 7.61
CA MET A 140 -3.51 5.03 7.72
C MET A 140 -5.00 5.19 7.50
N MET A 141 -5.54 4.35 6.62
CA MET A 141 -6.98 4.28 6.39
C MET A 141 -7.45 2.83 6.54
N PRO A 142 -8.62 2.57 7.14
CA PRO A 142 -9.16 1.22 7.23
C PRO A 142 -9.21 0.53 5.86
N ALA A 143 -8.69 -0.69 5.79
CA ALA A 143 -8.73 -1.49 4.58
C ALA A 143 -10.17 -1.94 4.35
N LYS A 144 -10.65 -1.75 3.13
CA LYS A 144 -11.98 -2.17 2.73
C LYS A 144 -11.90 -3.50 2.00
N PHE A 145 -12.82 -4.40 2.32
CA PHE A 145 -12.98 -5.67 1.63
C PHE A 145 -14.44 -5.94 1.32
N TRP A 146 -14.69 -6.87 0.40
CA TRP A 146 -16.03 -7.27 0.03
C TRP A 146 -16.52 -8.39 0.94
N LEU A 147 -17.66 -8.20 1.59
CA LEU A 147 -18.30 -9.21 2.42
C LEU A 147 -19.57 -9.72 1.75
N MET A 148 -19.75 -11.03 1.73
CA MET A 148 -20.97 -11.66 1.24
C MET A 148 -21.96 -11.91 2.38
N VAL A 149 -23.22 -11.51 2.18
CA VAL A 149 -24.32 -11.80 3.10
C VAL A 149 -25.45 -12.50 2.35
N ARG A 150 -25.77 -13.72 2.76
CA ARG A 150 -26.91 -14.49 2.25
C ARG A 150 -28.15 -14.16 3.08
N ILE A 151 -29.11 -13.49 2.45
CA ILE A 151 -30.39 -13.16 3.08
C ILE A 151 -31.39 -14.33 2.94
N ARG A 152 -32.51 -14.26 3.66
CA ARG A 152 -33.51 -15.35 3.77
C ARG A 152 -34.08 -15.86 2.46
N THR A 153 -34.20 -14.98 1.46
CA THR A 153 -34.67 -15.38 0.12
C THR A 153 -33.66 -16.26 -0.63
N GLY A 154 -32.48 -16.51 -0.05
CA GLY A 154 -31.35 -17.20 -0.69
C GLY A 154 -30.47 -16.27 -1.53
N LYS A 155 -30.88 -15.01 -1.73
CA LYS A 155 -30.10 -14.00 -2.45
C LYS A 155 -28.82 -13.68 -1.67
N VAL A 156 -27.71 -13.53 -2.39
CA VAL A 156 -26.45 -13.04 -1.85
C VAL A 156 -26.32 -11.55 -2.16
N VAL A 157 -25.98 -10.76 -1.14
CA VAL A 157 -25.68 -9.33 -1.22
C VAL A 157 -24.21 -9.16 -0.91
N THR A 158 -23.49 -8.40 -1.72
CA THR A 158 -22.07 -8.09 -1.51
C THR A 158 -21.96 -6.66 -0.99
N LEU A 159 -21.25 -6.46 0.12
CA LEU A 159 -21.07 -5.18 0.79
C LEU A 159 -19.60 -4.79 0.87
N LEU A 160 -19.30 -3.51 0.74
CA LEU A 160 -17.98 -2.98 1.05
C LEU A 160 -17.92 -2.63 2.55
N VAL A 161 -17.06 -3.30 3.29
CA VAL A 161 -16.93 -3.19 4.75
C VAL A 161 -15.47 -3.00 5.16
N THR A 162 -15.25 -2.62 6.41
CA THR A 162 -13.93 -2.59 7.05
C THR A 162 -13.92 -3.54 8.24
N GLN A 163 -12.75 -3.94 8.70
CA GLN A 163 -12.63 -4.76 9.92
C GLN A 163 -13.18 -4.08 11.19
N MET A 164 -13.30 -2.75 11.15
CA MET A 164 -13.87 -1.94 12.24
C MET A 164 -15.39 -1.79 12.16
N ASP A 165 -16.04 -2.23 11.08
CA ASP A 165 -17.50 -2.17 10.96
C ASP A 165 -18.13 -3.07 12.04
N THR A 166 -19.08 -2.53 12.79
CA THR A 166 -19.89 -3.31 13.74
C THR A 166 -20.93 -4.14 13.01
N ILE A 167 -21.40 -5.21 13.65
CA ILE A 167 -22.50 -6.03 13.10
C ILE A 167 -23.76 -5.19 12.86
N ARG A 168 -24.04 -4.20 13.71
CA ARG A 168 -25.11 -3.23 13.47
C ARG A 168 -24.92 -2.48 12.14
N VAL A 169 -23.73 -1.95 11.87
CA VAL A 169 -23.41 -1.27 10.61
C VAL A 169 -23.57 -2.22 9.41
N VAL A 170 -23.15 -3.48 9.54
CA VAL A 170 -23.37 -4.49 8.48
C VAL A 170 -24.86 -4.73 8.26
N LYS A 171 -25.66 -4.89 9.33
CA LYS A 171 -27.12 -5.06 9.24
C LYS A 171 -27.78 -3.87 8.55
N GLU A 172 -27.43 -2.65 8.90
CA GLU A 172 -27.95 -1.42 8.28
C GLU A 172 -27.64 -1.36 6.78
N LYS A 173 -26.47 -1.86 6.36
CA LYS A 173 -26.10 -1.94 4.93
C LYS A 173 -26.89 -3.01 4.15
N VAL A 174 -27.27 -4.12 4.79
CA VAL A 174 -28.02 -5.22 4.14
C VAL A 174 -29.52 -4.97 4.17
N PHE A 175 -30.05 -4.47 5.29
CA PHE A 175 -31.47 -4.46 5.59
C PHE A 175 -31.99 -3.03 5.74
N LEU A 176 -33.06 -2.71 4.99
CA LEU A 176 -33.71 -1.39 5.04
C LEU A 176 -34.49 -1.13 6.36
N LYS A 177 -34.66 -2.16 7.20
CA LYS A 177 -35.25 -2.12 8.56
C LYS A 177 -34.49 -3.13 9.40
N THR A 178 -33.98 -2.77 10.57
CA THR A 178 -32.94 -3.54 11.30
C THR A 178 -33.39 -4.20 12.59
N ASP A 179 -34.60 -3.91 13.08
CA ASP A 179 -34.93 -4.10 14.50
C ASP A 179 -35.02 -5.57 14.94
N HIS A 180 -35.04 -6.52 13.99
CA HIS A 180 -35.16 -7.95 14.28
C HIS A 180 -34.23 -8.86 13.49
N GLN A 181 -33.39 -8.36 12.57
CA GLN A 181 -32.52 -9.27 11.82
C GLN A 181 -31.37 -9.80 12.67
N GLN A 182 -31.12 -11.08 12.51
CA GLN A 182 -29.98 -11.77 13.11
C GLN A 182 -29.05 -12.24 11.99
N LEU A 183 -27.82 -11.76 12.03
CA LEU A 183 -26.74 -12.32 11.22
C LEU A 183 -26.10 -13.46 12.00
N VAL A 184 -25.75 -14.52 11.29
CA VAL A 184 -25.11 -15.72 11.83
C VAL A 184 -23.81 -16.01 11.08
N PHE A 185 -22.81 -16.41 11.85
CA PHE A 185 -21.53 -16.91 11.37
C PHE A 185 -21.11 -18.12 12.20
N GLY A 186 -20.65 -19.20 11.55
CA GLY A 186 -20.21 -20.41 12.26
C GLY A 186 -21.27 -21.05 13.17
N GLY A 187 -22.56 -20.80 12.92
CA GLY A 187 -23.67 -21.27 13.76
C GLY A 187 -24.01 -20.37 14.95
N SER A 188 -23.27 -19.28 15.17
CA SER A 188 -23.49 -18.31 16.24
C SER A 188 -24.18 -17.04 15.74
N ILE A 189 -25.16 -16.55 16.51
CA ILE A 189 -25.78 -15.24 16.28
C ILE A 189 -24.77 -14.15 16.65
N LEU A 190 -24.64 -13.17 15.76
CA LEU A 190 -23.70 -12.06 15.91
C LEU A 190 -24.34 -10.91 16.70
N GLU A 191 -23.56 -10.34 17.61
CA GLU A 191 -23.94 -9.24 18.51
C GLU A 191 -23.67 -7.88 17.84
N ASP A 192 -24.61 -6.95 17.98
CA ASP A 192 -24.63 -5.67 17.27
C ASP A 192 -23.45 -4.74 17.58
N ASP A 193 -22.88 -4.83 18.79
CA ASP A 193 -21.78 -4.01 19.29
C ASP A 193 -20.40 -4.56 18.92
N LYS A 194 -20.30 -5.80 18.45
CA LYS A 194 -19.04 -6.43 18.06
C LYS A 194 -18.69 -6.07 16.62
N THR A 195 -17.39 -6.05 16.33
CA THR A 195 -16.85 -5.77 14.99
C THR A 195 -16.65 -7.04 14.17
N LEU A 196 -16.44 -6.90 12.86
CA LEU A 196 -16.02 -8.03 12.01
C LEU A 196 -14.68 -8.63 12.48
N ALA A 197 -13.73 -7.79 12.90
CA ALA A 197 -12.46 -8.23 13.46
C ALA A 197 -12.63 -9.09 14.72
N PHE A 198 -13.57 -8.73 15.60
CA PHE A 198 -13.84 -9.51 16.82
C PHE A 198 -14.22 -10.97 16.52
N TYR A 199 -14.95 -11.20 15.43
CA TYR A 199 -15.35 -12.53 14.98
C TYR A 199 -14.36 -13.18 14.00
N GLY A 200 -13.28 -12.49 13.61
CA GLY A 200 -12.34 -12.96 12.60
C GLY A 200 -12.98 -13.15 11.22
N ILE A 201 -13.95 -12.29 10.86
CA ILE A 201 -14.63 -12.34 9.57
C ILE A 201 -13.81 -11.58 8.53
N GLU A 202 -13.47 -12.25 7.44
CA GLU A 202 -12.65 -11.76 6.33
C GLU A 202 -13.39 -11.88 4.97
N GLU A 203 -12.75 -11.45 3.87
CA GLU A 203 -13.32 -11.33 2.52
C GLU A 203 -13.97 -12.62 1.97
N ASP A 204 -13.41 -13.78 2.28
CA ASP A 204 -13.88 -15.06 1.75
C ASP A 204 -15.06 -15.66 2.53
N PHE A 205 -15.50 -15.03 3.61
CA PHE A 205 -16.59 -15.54 4.43
C PHE A 205 -17.97 -15.06 3.97
N THR A 206 -18.99 -15.86 4.28
CA THR A 206 -20.39 -15.53 4.02
C THR A 206 -21.18 -15.52 5.33
N LEU A 207 -21.79 -14.39 5.64
CA LEU A 207 -22.78 -14.29 6.72
C LEU A 207 -24.15 -14.74 6.23
N SER A 208 -24.95 -15.31 7.12
CA SER A 208 -26.32 -15.71 6.79
C SER A 208 -27.34 -15.04 7.70
N ASP A 209 -28.47 -14.64 7.14
CA ASP A 209 -29.62 -14.16 7.91
C ASP A 209 -30.38 -15.37 8.51
N SER A 210 -30.52 -15.41 9.84
CA SER A 210 -31.20 -16.51 10.57
C SER A 210 -32.61 -16.18 11.04
N THR A 211 -33.12 -14.99 10.73
CA THR A 211 -34.40 -14.53 11.26
C THR A 211 -35.55 -15.43 10.76
N ARG A 212 -36.44 -15.89 11.62
CA ARG A 212 -37.64 -16.62 11.18
C ARG A 212 -38.71 -15.71 10.61
#